data_AF-A0A4Q4NRA5-F1
#
_entry.id   AF-A0A4Q4NRA5-F1
#
_cell.length_a   1.000
_cell.length_b   1.000
_cell.length_c   1.000
_cell.angle_alpha   90.00
_cell.angle_beta   90.00
_cell.angle_gamma   90.00
#
_symmetry.space_group_name_H-M   'P 1'
#
loop_
_entity.id
_entity.type
_entity.pdbx_description
1 polymer ?
#
loop_
_entity_poly.entity_id
_entity_poly.type
_entity_poly.pdbx_seq_one_letter_code
_entity_poly.pdbx_strand_id
1 'polypeptide(L)'
;MKAYKPLFVAALGTLVTSERSVSSPESPLVNISSLNTADQDTYPADITIASGTNPDQLVHTSAIKDVDWDKSVCRGRKLLLAMTRDASQGTRYINPLFTPWDGDLEKEMVEWGWDNWQEHKGWCNFKDNGLSPALKALGISDQHVDDKGDNQCWVANHFDGPGVLFNPDDPDDIDDSDDEMLAMDDQYYMDPNGQRKRCTGASYAMGINVPAGVLYFISRTGPLEAAKWLWERTPQSSELPNLRTSSDLAWSLWHKIMWPDHPLSNIRKIFSLYITNEETNDIVERALGIGPTDDMKKWPGVSFDSTSEEGLAILGSANGRAVGYFLAQHKHQLGGDKYVSKMTVFEDENEGNPHATILFWIDDVPSPPPELPEPGAPPGDHPMDTSPGMVQSKVVRRRDHGRSITRKHVIWVGPE
;
A
#
# COMPACT_ATOMS: atom_id res chain seq x y z
N MET A 1 75.38 -41.37 19.73
CA MET A 1 75.08 -40.33 20.73
C MET A 1 74.35 -39.19 20.04
N LYS A 2 73.04 -39.03 20.32
CA LYS A 2 72.39 -37.82 20.87
C LYS A 2 72.54 -36.57 19.97
N ALA A 3 71.55 -36.18 19.15
CA ALA A 3 70.22 -35.60 19.44
C ALA A 3 70.29 -34.20 20.07
N TYR A 4 69.59 -33.20 19.50
CA TYR A 4 68.68 -32.28 20.21
C TYR A 4 67.89 -31.37 19.24
N LYS A 5 66.57 -31.25 19.48
CA LYS A 5 65.57 -30.38 18.85
C LYS A 5 65.68 -28.93 19.39
N PRO A 6 65.22 -27.90 18.66
CA PRO A 6 64.89 -26.61 19.27
C PRO A 6 63.46 -26.60 19.81
N LEU A 7 63.31 -25.85 20.90
CA LEU A 7 62.17 -25.72 21.79
C LEU A 7 60.95 -25.05 21.14
N PHE A 8 59.76 -25.55 21.51
CA PHE A 8 58.52 -24.78 21.57
C PHE A 8 58.55 -23.89 22.82
N VAL A 9 58.27 -22.60 22.67
CA VAL A 9 57.83 -21.71 23.74
C VAL A 9 56.40 -21.29 23.40
N ALA A 10 55.45 -21.76 24.20
CA ALA A 10 54.07 -21.32 24.15
C ALA A 10 53.95 -19.96 24.86
N ALA A 11 53.58 -18.93 24.12
CA ALA A 11 53.06 -17.69 24.69
C ALA A 11 51.54 -17.79 24.73
N LEU A 12 51.00 -17.93 25.95
CA LEU A 12 49.58 -17.73 26.23
C LEU A 12 49.26 -16.25 26.01
N GLY A 13 48.64 -15.93 24.87
CA GLY A 13 47.93 -14.67 24.66
C GLY A 13 46.45 -14.88 25.01
N THR A 14 46.02 -14.33 26.13
CA THR A 14 44.60 -14.13 26.45
C THR A 14 43.96 -13.25 25.39
N LEU A 15 43.10 -13.83 24.55
CA LEU A 15 42.12 -13.08 23.75
C LEU A 15 41.03 -12.59 24.70
N VAL A 16 41.03 -11.29 24.98
CA VAL A 16 39.87 -10.61 25.53
C VAL A 16 38.93 -10.34 24.35
N THR A 17 37.92 -11.18 24.19
CA THR A 17 36.79 -10.89 23.30
C THR A 17 35.92 -9.85 24.00
N SER A 18 36.01 -8.60 23.55
CA SER A 18 35.03 -7.58 23.88
C SER A 18 33.79 -7.81 23.01
N GLU A 19 32.84 -8.60 23.51
CA GLU A 19 31.47 -8.57 23.00
C GLU A 19 30.88 -7.21 23.34
N ARG A 20 30.78 -6.32 22.34
CA ARG A 20 30.02 -5.08 22.46
C ARG A 20 28.65 -5.36 21.84
N SER A 21 27.70 -5.70 22.69
CA SER A 21 26.28 -5.72 22.35
C SER A 21 25.85 -4.30 21.94
N VAL A 22 25.70 -4.06 20.65
CA VAL A 22 24.99 -2.88 20.17
C VAL A 22 23.51 -3.25 20.20
N SER A 23 22.84 -2.87 21.27
CA SER A 23 21.38 -2.85 21.30
C SER A 23 20.93 -1.68 20.43
N SER A 24 20.47 -1.95 19.21
CA SER A 24 19.68 -0.98 18.47
C SER A 24 18.41 -0.68 19.28
N PRO A 25 18.03 0.60 19.47
CA PRO A 25 16.80 0.91 20.18
C PRO A 25 15.62 0.32 19.40
N GLU A 26 14.74 -0.38 20.11
CA GLU A 26 13.43 -0.78 19.59
C GLU A 26 12.72 0.49 19.10
N SER A 27 12.56 0.60 17.78
CA SER A 27 11.70 1.63 17.18
C SER A 27 10.29 1.41 17.74
N PRO A 28 9.67 2.40 18.41
CA PRO A 28 8.32 2.24 18.89
C PRO A 28 7.41 1.97 17.68
N LEU A 29 6.59 0.93 17.75
CA LEU A 29 5.48 0.72 16.84
C LEU A 29 4.54 1.92 16.96
N VAL A 30 4.72 2.91 16.09
CA VAL A 30 3.85 4.08 16.03
C VAL A 30 2.58 3.68 15.29
N ASN A 31 1.45 3.93 15.94
CA ASN A 31 0.11 3.75 15.41
C ASN A 31 -0.16 4.87 14.39
N ILE A 32 -0.30 4.55 13.10
CA ILE A 32 -0.41 5.58 12.05
C ILE A 32 -1.64 5.33 11.17
N SER A 33 -2.55 6.32 11.20
CA SER A 33 -3.78 6.43 10.45
C SER A 33 -3.58 7.15 9.11
N SER A 34 -4.36 6.70 8.11
CA SER A 34 -4.62 7.29 6.79
C SER A 34 -3.49 7.31 5.73
N LEU A 35 -3.73 6.63 4.60
CA LEU A 35 -2.94 6.72 3.36
C LEU A 35 -3.78 7.37 2.26
N ASN A 36 -3.47 8.61 1.89
CA ASN A 36 -3.99 9.20 0.66
C ASN A 36 -3.03 8.92 -0.50
N THR A 37 -3.39 7.93 -1.33
CA THR A 37 -2.82 7.75 -2.67
C THR A 37 -3.26 8.91 -3.57
N ALA A 38 -2.29 9.72 -3.98
CA ALA A 38 -2.45 10.92 -4.81
C ALA A 38 -3.53 10.77 -5.91
N ASP A 39 -4.64 11.48 -5.72
CA ASP A 39 -5.59 11.85 -6.77
C ASP A 39 -5.94 13.31 -6.47
N GLN A 40 -5.32 14.24 -7.19
CA GLN A 40 -5.65 15.66 -7.11
C GLN A 40 -6.95 15.89 -7.88
N ASP A 41 -8.05 16.08 -7.15
CA ASP A 41 -9.14 16.93 -7.61
C ASP A 41 -9.28 18.12 -6.66
N THR A 42 -9.26 19.30 -7.26
CA THR A 42 -9.24 20.65 -6.70
C THR A 42 -10.41 21.03 -5.76
N TYR A 43 -10.17 22.03 -4.89
CA TYR A 43 -11.09 22.99 -4.20
C TYR A 43 -11.13 22.94 -2.65
N PRO A 44 -11.54 24.02 -1.95
CA PRO A 44 -10.66 25.01 -1.31
C PRO A 44 -10.68 24.95 0.23
N ALA A 45 -9.79 25.72 0.84
CA ALA A 45 -9.59 25.88 2.28
C ALA A 45 -10.84 26.25 3.10
N ASP A 46 -11.00 25.61 4.26
CA ASP A 46 -11.17 26.23 5.58
C ASP A 46 -11.88 25.25 6.55
N ILE A 47 -11.13 24.58 7.44
CA ILE A 47 -11.68 24.13 8.73
C ILE A 47 -10.61 24.26 9.82
N THR A 48 -10.89 25.13 10.78
CA THR A 48 -10.15 25.38 12.00
C THR A 48 -10.26 24.17 12.95
N ILE A 49 -9.14 23.61 13.41
CA ILE A 49 -9.12 22.54 14.41
C ILE A 49 -9.03 23.16 15.82
N ALA A 50 -10.02 22.89 16.66
CA ALA A 50 -9.96 23.14 18.09
C ALA A 50 -9.30 21.93 18.78
N SER A 51 -8.24 22.21 19.55
CA SER A 51 -7.44 21.24 20.27
C SER A 51 -8.11 20.73 21.54
N GLY A 52 -8.03 19.42 21.76
CA GLY A 52 -7.84 18.84 23.10
C GLY A 52 -8.73 17.64 23.41
N THR A 53 -8.14 16.43 23.46
CA THR A 53 -8.41 15.40 24.48
C THR A 53 -7.37 14.26 24.47
N ASN A 54 -7.12 13.76 25.69
CA ASN A 54 -6.27 12.68 26.24
C ASN A 54 -5.84 11.48 25.34
N PRO A 55 -4.65 10.87 25.55
CA PRO A 55 -4.09 9.82 24.68
C PRO A 55 -4.44 8.36 25.05
N ASP A 56 -5.24 8.10 26.10
CA ASP A 56 -5.66 6.73 26.43
C ASP A 56 -7.07 6.47 25.88
N GLN A 57 -7.15 5.52 24.93
CA GLN A 57 -8.35 4.98 24.30
C GLN A 57 -8.93 5.86 23.16
N LEU A 58 -8.27 5.83 22.00
CA LEU A 58 -8.88 6.20 20.72
C LEU A 58 -9.96 5.15 20.41
N VAL A 59 -11.19 5.39 20.88
CA VAL A 59 -12.36 4.66 20.43
C VAL A 59 -12.59 5.07 18.97
N HIS A 60 -12.42 4.12 18.04
CA HIS A 60 -12.85 4.25 16.66
C HIS A 60 -14.36 4.51 16.66
N THR A 61 -14.78 5.75 16.41
CA THR A 61 -16.14 6.23 16.73
C THR A 61 -16.99 6.58 15.52
N SER A 62 -16.46 6.52 14.29
CA SER A 62 -17.24 6.91 13.12
C SER A 62 -17.36 5.80 12.10
N ALA A 63 -18.59 5.33 11.87
CA ALA A 63 -18.91 4.52 10.70
C ALA A 63 -18.68 5.34 9.41
N ILE A 64 -18.10 4.72 8.37
CA ILE A 64 -17.91 5.35 7.06
C ILE A 64 -19.23 5.90 6.49
N LYS A 65 -19.15 7.14 6.00
CA LYS A 65 -20.26 7.84 5.37
C LYS A 65 -20.59 7.19 4.02
N ASP A 66 -21.87 7.18 3.64
CA ASP A 66 -22.33 6.62 2.36
C ASP A 66 -21.57 7.18 1.14
N VAL A 67 -21.29 8.49 1.16
CA VAL A 67 -20.53 9.13 0.07
C VAL A 67 -19.11 8.58 -0.08
N ASP A 68 -18.47 8.19 1.01
CA ASP A 68 -17.10 7.66 0.99
C ASP A 68 -17.10 6.17 0.66
N TRP A 69 -18.11 5.43 1.10
CA TRP A 69 -18.39 4.07 0.63
C TRP A 69 -18.61 4.02 -0.88
N ASP A 70 -19.51 4.86 -1.42
CA ASP A 70 -19.84 4.91 -2.85
C ASP A 70 -18.62 5.27 -3.71
N LYS A 71 -17.75 6.16 -3.21
CA LYS A 71 -16.47 6.47 -3.86
C LYS A 71 -15.58 5.23 -3.92
N SER A 72 -15.48 4.47 -2.84
CA SER A 72 -14.70 3.22 -2.79
C SER A 72 -15.26 2.18 -3.74
N VAL A 73 -16.58 1.96 -3.75
CA VAL A 73 -17.26 1.09 -4.73
C VAL A 73 -16.93 1.52 -6.17
N CYS A 74 -17.02 2.82 -6.47
CA CYS A 74 -16.70 3.36 -7.79
C CYS A 74 -15.23 3.15 -8.19
N ARG A 75 -14.29 3.39 -7.26
CA ARG A 75 -12.86 3.14 -7.46
C ARG A 75 -12.59 1.66 -7.73
N GLY A 76 -13.15 0.77 -6.91
CA GLY A 76 -13.00 -0.68 -7.11
C GLY A 76 -13.58 -1.14 -8.44
N ARG A 77 -14.73 -0.60 -8.85
CA ARG A 77 -15.33 -0.89 -10.17
C ARG A 77 -14.40 -0.51 -11.31
N LYS A 78 -13.81 0.69 -11.25
CA LYS A 78 -12.83 1.15 -12.24
C LYS A 78 -11.60 0.25 -12.28
N LEU A 79 -11.08 -0.15 -11.11
CA LEU A 79 -9.91 -1.05 -11.02
C LEU A 79 -10.21 -2.44 -11.57
N LEU A 80 -11.34 -3.03 -11.21
CA LEU A 80 -11.76 -4.33 -11.74
C LEU A 80 -11.90 -4.28 -13.26
N LEU A 81 -12.50 -3.22 -13.80
CA LEU A 81 -12.58 -3.01 -15.25
C LEU A 81 -11.20 -2.81 -15.89
N ALA A 82 -10.28 -2.09 -15.24
CA ALA A 82 -8.93 -1.94 -15.75
C ALA A 82 -8.17 -3.27 -15.77
N MET A 83 -8.31 -4.10 -14.73
CA MET A 83 -7.70 -5.44 -14.65
C MET A 83 -8.28 -6.45 -15.65
N THR A 84 -9.58 -6.37 -15.94
CA THR A 84 -10.30 -7.38 -16.75
C THR A 84 -10.44 -7.04 -18.22
N ARG A 85 -10.13 -5.80 -18.62
CA ARG A 85 -10.17 -5.38 -20.03
C ARG A 85 -8.76 -5.29 -20.59
N ASP A 86 -8.66 -5.50 -21.90
CA ASP A 86 -7.44 -5.24 -22.66
C ASP A 86 -6.91 -3.84 -22.35
N ALA A 87 -5.59 -3.68 -22.37
CA ALA A 87 -4.92 -2.42 -22.02
C ALA A 87 -5.47 -1.20 -22.79
N SER A 88 -5.86 -1.37 -24.06
CA SER A 88 -6.46 -0.29 -24.88
C SER A 88 -7.77 0.26 -24.31
N GLN A 89 -8.55 -0.59 -23.62
CA GLN A 89 -9.81 -0.21 -22.97
C GLN A 89 -9.61 0.14 -21.50
N GLY A 90 -8.62 -0.47 -20.82
CA GLY A 90 -8.31 -0.21 -19.42
C GLY A 90 -8.00 1.26 -19.11
N THR A 91 -7.39 1.98 -20.07
CA THR A 91 -7.07 3.42 -19.96
C THR A 91 -8.29 4.32 -19.75
N ARG A 92 -9.51 3.81 -20.03
CA ARG A 92 -10.76 4.54 -19.79
C ARG A 92 -11.18 4.54 -18.33
N TYR A 93 -10.61 3.67 -17.51
CA TYR A 93 -11.05 3.43 -16.14
C TYR A 93 -10.04 3.90 -15.11
N ILE A 94 -8.74 3.74 -15.37
CA ILE A 94 -7.66 4.20 -14.49
C ILE A 94 -6.62 5.00 -15.26
N ASN A 95 -6.00 5.95 -14.56
CA ASN A 95 -4.94 6.79 -15.09
C ASN A 95 -3.89 7.06 -13.98
N PRO A 96 -2.60 6.76 -14.21
CA PRO A 96 -2.05 6.11 -15.40
C PRO A 96 -2.25 4.58 -15.39
N LEU A 97 -2.69 4.02 -16.52
CA LEU A 97 -2.63 2.56 -16.74
C LEU A 97 -1.20 2.11 -17.09
N PHE A 98 -0.43 2.94 -17.76
CA PHE A 98 0.95 2.63 -18.13
C PHE A 98 1.88 3.30 -17.13
N THR A 99 2.64 2.47 -16.41
CA THR A 99 3.69 2.93 -15.51
C THR A 99 5.03 2.90 -16.25
N PRO A 100 5.92 3.90 -16.05
CA PRO A 100 7.28 3.83 -16.59
C PRO A 100 8.19 2.89 -15.77
N TRP A 101 7.70 2.39 -14.64
CA TRP A 101 8.45 1.59 -13.68
C TRP A 101 8.32 0.11 -14.03
N ASP A 102 9.32 -0.46 -14.70
CA ASP A 102 9.36 -1.89 -15.03
C ASP A 102 10.75 -2.49 -14.80
N GLY A 103 10.80 -3.79 -14.53
CA GLY A 103 12.02 -4.49 -14.08
C GLY A 103 12.19 -4.49 -12.56
N ASP A 104 13.41 -4.79 -12.11
CA ASP A 104 13.79 -4.82 -10.69
C ASP A 104 13.98 -3.41 -10.07
N LEU A 105 14.09 -2.38 -10.92
CA LEU A 105 14.25 -0.98 -10.56
C LEU A 105 15.45 -0.67 -9.66
N GLU A 106 16.49 -1.51 -9.59
CA GLU A 106 17.60 -1.30 -8.65
C GLU A 106 18.27 0.07 -8.83
N LYS A 107 18.40 0.53 -10.08
CA LYS A 107 18.97 1.85 -10.39
C LYS A 107 18.00 2.97 -10.05
N GLU A 108 16.75 2.84 -10.47
CA GLU A 108 15.70 3.84 -10.26
C GLU A 108 15.38 4.02 -8.78
N MET A 109 15.42 2.97 -7.98
CA MET A 109 15.27 3.03 -6.51
C MET A 109 16.30 4.00 -5.92
N VAL A 110 17.58 3.80 -6.24
CA VAL A 110 18.67 4.67 -5.76
C VAL A 110 18.54 6.10 -6.28
N GLU A 111 18.28 6.28 -7.58
CA GLU A 111 18.11 7.60 -8.19
C GLU A 111 16.92 8.39 -7.60
N TRP A 112 15.90 7.70 -7.09
CA TRP A 112 14.75 8.30 -6.44
C TRP A 112 14.83 8.27 -4.90
N GLY A 113 16.02 8.09 -4.34
CA GLY A 113 16.27 8.26 -2.90
C GLY A 113 15.81 7.10 -2.01
N TRP A 114 15.53 5.94 -2.61
CA TRP A 114 15.29 4.71 -1.86
C TRP A 114 16.60 3.97 -1.59
N ASP A 115 16.67 3.27 -0.46
CA ASP A 115 17.58 2.14 -0.36
C ASP A 115 17.16 1.03 -1.34
N ASN A 116 18.10 0.16 -1.68
CA ASN A 116 17.71 -1.07 -2.35
C ASN A 116 17.11 -2.01 -1.30
N TRP A 117 16.11 -2.80 -1.69
CA TRP A 117 15.48 -3.82 -0.85
C TRP A 117 16.49 -4.57 0.02
N GLN A 118 16.40 -4.38 1.34
CA GLN A 118 17.23 -5.06 2.33
C GLN A 118 16.48 -6.25 2.92
N GLU A 119 17.08 -7.44 2.89
CA GLU A 119 16.46 -8.64 3.45
C GLU A 119 16.36 -8.49 4.97
N HIS A 120 15.20 -8.82 5.52
CA HIS A 120 14.92 -8.66 6.93
C HIS A 120 13.99 -9.77 7.43
N LYS A 121 14.61 -10.88 7.83
CA LYS A 121 13.96 -12.09 8.38
C LYS A 121 12.88 -11.78 9.42
N GLY A 122 13.10 -10.79 10.29
CA GLY A 122 12.17 -10.44 11.37
C GLY A 122 10.77 -10.03 10.90
N TRP A 123 10.63 -9.50 9.67
CA TRP A 123 9.33 -9.13 9.12
C TRP A 123 8.51 -10.36 8.67
N CYS A 124 9.17 -11.52 8.52
CA CYS A 124 8.55 -12.78 8.13
C CYS A 124 8.14 -13.64 9.34
N ASN A 125 8.01 -13.06 10.54
CA ASN A 125 7.57 -13.79 11.72
C ASN A 125 6.04 -14.04 11.74
N PHE A 126 5.53 -14.70 10.71
CA PHE A 126 4.10 -14.95 10.53
C PHE A 126 3.51 -15.92 11.56
N LYS A 127 4.37 -16.69 12.22
CA LYS A 127 3.97 -17.57 13.31
C LYS A 127 3.55 -16.77 14.54
N ASP A 128 4.40 -15.85 14.98
CA ASP A 128 4.12 -15.08 16.20
C ASP A 128 3.12 -13.95 15.93
N ASN A 129 3.01 -13.49 14.68
CA ASN A 129 2.08 -12.45 14.28
C ASN A 129 0.70 -12.98 13.81
N GLY A 130 0.29 -14.17 14.24
CA GLY A 130 -1.10 -14.63 14.09
C GLY A 130 -1.53 -15.14 12.70
N LEU A 131 -0.63 -15.26 11.73
CA LEU A 131 -0.98 -15.66 10.35
C LEU A 131 -0.95 -17.18 10.12
N SER A 132 -0.32 -17.95 11.01
CA SER A 132 -0.13 -19.40 10.89
C SER A 132 -1.40 -20.18 10.49
N PRO A 133 -2.59 -19.96 11.09
CA PRO A 133 -3.77 -20.76 10.76
C PRO A 133 -4.19 -20.62 9.29
N ALA A 134 -4.18 -19.38 8.79
CA ALA A 134 -4.51 -19.08 7.40
C ALA A 134 -3.46 -19.67 6.44
N LEU A 135 -2.17 -19.45 6.70
CA LEU A 135 -1.09 -19.97 5.86
C LEU A 135 -1.11 -21.50 5.79
N LYS A 136 -1.26 -22.19 6.93
CA LYS A 136 -1.35 -23.66 6.98
C LYS A 136 -2.56 -24.19 6.21
N ALA A 137 -3.73 -23.56 6.36
CA ALA A 137 -4.93 -23.96 5.62
C ALA A 137 -4.77 -23.78 4.09
N LEU A 138 -3.91 -22.84 3.67
CA LEU A 138 -3.57 -22.60 2.27
C LEU A 138 -2.39 -23.43 1.76
N GLY A 139 -1.78 -24.27 2.62
CA GLY A 139 -0.60 -25.05 2.28
C GLY A 139 0.68 -24.21 2.13
N ILE A 140 0.74 -23.05 2.78
CA ILE A 140 1.85 -22.10 2.74
C ILE A 140 2.62 -22.20 4.06
N SER A 141 3.95 -22.23 3.98
CA SER A 141 4.81 -22.18 5.17
C SER A 141 4.64 -20.83 5.88
N ASP A 142 4.66 -20.84 7.21
CA ASP A 142 4.69 -19.64 8.05
C ASP A 142 6.11 -19.25 8.49
N GLN A 143 7.14 -19.91 7.92
CA GLN A 143 8.54 -19.74 8.28
C GLN A 143 9.34 -18.98 7.21
N HIS A 144 10.42 -18.33 7.63
CA HIS A 144 11.44 -17.75 6.75
C HIS A 144 12.26 -18.85 6.04
N VAL A 145 12.92 -18.53 4.92
CA VAL A 145 13.81 -19.47 4.20
C VAL A 145 14.93 -20.04 5.08
N ASP A 146 15.50 -19.22 5.96
CA ASP A 146 16.53 -19.66 6.93
C ASP A 146 16.01 -20.71 7.92
N ASP A 147 14.71 -20.72 8.18
CA ASP A 147 14.04 -21.64 9.10
C ASP A 147 13.36 -22.79 8.35
N LYS A 148 13.83 -23.09 7.13
CA LYS A 148 13.31 -24.14 6.22
C LYS A 148 11.87 -23.89 5.77
N GLY A 149 11.46 -22.62 5.73
CA GLY A 149 10.25 -22.17 5.05
C GLY A 149 10.54 -21.65 3.64
N ASP A 150 9.59 -20.86 3.13
CA ASP A 150 9.63 -20.35 1.75
C ASP A 150 9.41 -18.83 1.69
N ASN A 151 9.24 -18.16 2.84
CA ASN A 151 9.02 -16.72 2.88
C ASN A 151 10.36 -15.98 2.98
N GLN A 152 10.48 -14.90 2.20
CA GLN A 152 11.56 -13.92 2.30
C GLN A 152 10.92 -12.55 2.48
N CYS A 153 11.43 -11.75 3.42
CA CYS A 153 10.89 -10.42 3.70
C CYS A 153 11.97 -9.37 3.49
N TRP A 154 11.53 -8.23 2.96
CA TRP A 154 12.40 -7.17 2.49
C TRP A 154 11.85 -5.82 2.95
N VAL A 155 12.76 -4.89 3.24
CA VAL A 155 12.44 -3.51 3.59
C VAL A 155 13.05 -2.58 2.56
N ALA A 156 12.28 -1.59 2.13
CA ALA A 156 12.79 -0.45 1.39
C ALA A 156 12.45 0.85 2.14
N ASN A 157 13.44 1.68 2.38
CA ASN A 157 13.38 2.94 3.09
C ASN A 157 13.75 4.10 2.17
N HIS A 158 13.08 5.24 2.36
CA HIS A 158 13.39 6.48 1.67
C HIS A 158 14.19 7.43 2.58
N PHE A 159 15.29 6.89 3.11
CA PHE A 159 16.32 7.48 3.95
C PHE A 159 17.46 6.44 4.10
N ASP A 160 18.64 6.85 4.55
CA ASP A 160 19.83 5.98 4.77
C ASP A 160 20.26 5.14 3.54
N GLY A 161 19.74 5.46 2.36
CA GLY A 161 20.00 4.75 1.12
C GLY A 161 21.29 5.20 0.45
N PRO A 162 21.82 4.42 -0.52
CA PRO A 162 23.07 4.73 -1.20
C PRO A 162 23.01 5.97 -2.10
N GLY A 163 21.81 6.51 -2.36
CA GLY A 163 21.60 7.76 -3.09
C GLY A 163 21.51 9.00 -2.18
N VAL A 164 21.55 8.83 -0.85
CA VAL A 164 21.53 9.93 0.11
C VAL A 164 22.87 10.67 0.09
N LEU A 165 22.82 11.99 0.04
CA LEU A 165 23.97 12.88 0.11
C LEU A 165 24.54 12.84 1.52
N PHE A 166 25.83 12.54 1.62
CA PHE A 166 26.57 12.53 2.88
C PHE A 166 26.71 13.95 3.45
N ASN A 167 27.12 14.89 2.59
CA ASN A 167 27.13 16.31 2.88
C ASN A 167 26.14 17.05 1.96
N PRO A 168 25.00 17.54 2.47
CA PRO A 168 23.98 18.19 1.65
C PRO A 168 24.43 19.56 1.13
N ASP A 169 25.46 20.16 1.73
CA ASP A 169 26.04 21.44 1.33
C ASP A 169 27.20 21.31 0.33
N ASP A 170 27.79 20.11 0.20
CA ASP A 170 28.80 19.77 -0.80
C ASP A 170 28.51 18.40 -1.44
N PRO A 171 27.76 18.34 -2.56
CA PRO A 171 27.35 17.09 -3.18
C PRO A 171 28.51 16.31 -3.84
N ASP A 172 29.70 16.92 -3.97
CA ASP A 172 30.92 16.27 -4.46
C ASP A 172 31.75 15.64 -3.31
N ASP A 173 31.30 15.79 -2.06
CA ASP A 173 31.91 15.22 -0.86
C ASP A 173 31.56 13.72 -0.76
N ILE A 174 32.52 12.88 -1.16
CA ILE A 174 32.39 11.43 -1.18
C ILE A 174 32.90 10.90 0.16
N ASP A 175 31.97 10.57 1.06
CA ASP A 175 32.12 9.72 2.26
C ASP A 175 33.57 9.57 2.76
N ASP A 176 34.03 10.53 3.57
CA ASP A 176 35.13 10.26 4.49
C ASP A 176 34.56 9.36 5.59
N SER A 177 35.06 8.13 5.70
CA SER A 177 34.56 7.01 6.54
C SER A 177 34.38 7.29 8.04
N ASP A 178 34.64 8.52 8.47
CA ASP A 178 34.62 9.00 9.84
C ASP A 178 33.45 9.97 10.14
N ASP A 179 32.68 10.46 9.15
CA ASP A 179 31.51 11.31 9.46
C ASP A 179 30.23 10.50 9.74
N GLU A 180 29.45 11.03 10.68
CA GLU A 180 28.20 10.45 11.15
C GLU A 180 27.08 10.73 10.15
N MET A 181 26.30 9.70 9.77
CA MET A 181 25.12 9.91 8.93
C MET A 181 24.19 10.95 9.54
N LEU A 182 23.70 11.85 8.70
CA LEU A 182 22.77 12.90 9.11
C LEU A 182 21.49 12.31 9.69
N ALA A 183 20.89 13.05 10.63
CA ALA A 183 19.56 12.76 11.11
C ALA A 183 18.57 12.69 9.93
N MET A 184 17.59 11.79 10.01
CA MET A 184 16.67 11.48 8.91
C MET A 184 16.00 12.72 8.30
N ASP A 185 15.69 13.71 9.12
CA ASP A 185 15.07 14.97 8.71
C ASP A 185 16.02 15.89 7.93
N ASP A 186 17.34 15.70 8.03
CA ASP A 186 18.36 16.46 7.33
C ASP A 186 18.94 15.73 6.10
N GLN A 187 18.36 14.60 5.71
CA GLN A 187 18.82 13.83 4.55
C GLN A 187 18.21 14.30 3.22
N TYR A 188 19.05 14.36 2.18
CA TYR A 188 18.69 14.75 0.82
C TYR A 188 19.28 13.78 -0.21
N TYR A 189 18.69 13.71 -1.40
CA TYR A 189 19.22 12.98 -2.56
C TYR A 189 19.10 13.85 -3.83
N MET A 190 19.78 13.47 -4.91
CA MET A 190 19.66 14.11 -6.21
C MET A 190 18.75 13.30 -7.12
N ASP A 191 17.67 13.90 -7.61
CA ASP A 191 16.80 13.25 -8.58
C ASP A 191 17.47 13.12 -9.97
N PRO A 192 16.93 12.32 -10.90
CA PRO A 192 17.48 12.17 -12.25
C PRO A 192 17.59 13.48 -13.07
N ASN A 193 16.92 14.56 -12.67
CA ASN A 193 17.01 15.87 -13.31
C ASN A 193 18.07 16.77 -12.65
N GLY A 194 18.83 16.24 -11.69
CA GLY A 194 19.81 16.99 -10.91
C GLY A 194 19.16 17.95 -9.90
N GLN A 195 17.92 17.71 -9.48
CA GLN A 195 17.30 18.49 -8.41
C GLN A 195 17.54 17.84 -7.06
N ARG A 196 18.01 18.63 -6.09
CA ARG A 196 18.07 18.20 -4.70
C ARG A 196 16.66 18.02 -4.12
N LYS A 197 16.38 16.84 -3.58
CA LYS A 197 15.12 16.45 -2.95
C LYS A 197 15.37 15.99 -1.53
N ARG A 198 14.41 16.22 -0.63
CA ARG A 198 14.50 15.79 0.78
C ARG A 198 14.02 14.35 0.90
N CYS A 199 14.67 13.57 1.76
CA CYS A 199 14.21 12.25 2.14
C CYS A 199 12.86 12.35 2.87
N THR A 200 11.96 11.40 2.59
CA THR A 200 10.58 11.44 3.09
C THR A 200 10.39 10.64 4.38
N GLY A 201 11.34 9.75 4.73
CA GLY A 201 11.18 8.81 5.85
C GLY A 201 10.22 7.66 5.55
N ALA A 202 9.79 7.50 4.29
CA ALA A 202 8.90 6.41 3.90
C ALA A 202 9.56 5.04 4.08
N SER A 203 8.75 4.03 4.38
CA SER A 203 9.23 2.67 4.57
C SER A 203 8.18 1.66 4.10
N TYR A 204 8.64 0.65 3.38
CA TYR A 204 7.84 -0.47 2.90
C TYR A 204 8.49 -1.77 3.35
N ALA A 205 7.76 -2.56 4.15
CA ALA A 205 8.07 -3.95 4.43
C ALA A 205 7.14 -4.85 3.62
N MET A 206 7.73 -5.72 2.81
CA MET A 206 7.01 -6.66 1.96
C MET A 206 7.64 -8.04 2.05
N GLY A 207 6.87 -9.08 1.72
CA GLY A 207 7.37 -10.44 1.67
C GLY A 207 6.96 -11.17 0.40
N ILE A 208 7.71 -12.19 0.03
CA ILE A 208 7.39 -13.05 -1.11
C ILE A 208 7.47 -14.51 -0.66
N ASN A 209 6.49 -15.30 -1.10
CA ASN A 209 6.55 -16.76 -1.09
C ASN A 209 6.54 -17.24 -2.54
N VAL A 210 7.71 -17.64 -3.04
CA VAL A 210 7.89 -17.99 -4.46
C VAL A 210 7.07 -19.23 -4.85
N PRO A 211 7.12 -20.37 -4.14
CA PRO A 211 6.37 -21.56 -4.52
C PRO A 211 4.85 -21.35 -4.51
N ALA A 212 4.33 -20.62 -3.51
CA ALA A 212 2.90 -20.38 -3.35
C ALA A 212 2.36 -19.23 -4.22
N GLY A 213 3.25 -18.46 -4.86
CA GLY A 213 2.86 -17.31 -5.68
C GLY A 213 2.26 -16.18 -4.86
N VAL A 214 2.85 -15.88 -3.70
CA VAL A 214 2.30 -14.92 -2.73
C VAL A 214 3.20 -13.70 -2.61
N LEU A 215 2.58 -12.53 -2.60
CA LEU A 215 3.19 -11.27 -2.19
C LEU A 215 2.47 -10.76 -0.92
N TYR A 216 3.23 -10.44 0.11
CA TYR A 216 2.74 -9.89 1.37
C TYR A 216 3.04 -8.39 1.43
N PHE A 217 2.01 -7.59 1.61
CA PHE A 217 2.12 -6.21 2.05
C PHE A 217 2.06 -6.20 3.58
N ILE A 218 3.20 -6.01 4.23
CA ILE A 218 3.35 -6.19 5.68
C ILE A 218 3.21 -4.86 6.40
N SER A 219 4.03 -3.87 6.04
CA SER A 219 3.95 -2.50 6.54
C SER A 219 4.25 -1.54 5.39
N ARG A 220 3.47 -0.47 5.26
CA ARG A 220 3.53 0.43 4.11
C ARG A 220 3.22 1.86 4.49
N THR A 221 4.26 2.66 4.71
CA THR A 221 4.14 4.11 4.91
C THR A 221 4.68 4.81 3.68
N GLY A 222 3.80 5.37 2.86
CA GLY A 222 4.18 6.01 1.60
C GLY A 222 4.81 7.40 1.76
N PRO A 223 5.52 7.91 0.74
CA PRO A 223 6.26 9.18 0.79
C PRO A 223 5.46 10.41 1.24
N LEU A 224 4.20 10.54 0.80
CA LEU A 224 3.36 11.67 1.22
C LEU A 224 3.12 11.68 2.73
N GLU A 225 2.72 10.54 3.29
CA GLU A 225 2.36 10.47 4.71
C GLU A 225 3.59 10.53 5.60
N ALA A 226 4.66 9.80 5.25
CA ALA A 226 5.91 9.87 5.99
C ALA A 226 6.47 11.31 6.03
N ALA A 227 6.46 12.00 4.88
CA ALA A 227 6.93 13.38 4.80
C ALA A 227 6.06 14.37 5.60
N LYS A 228 4.75 14.13 5.76
CA LYS A 228 3.92 14.99 6.62
C LYS A 228 4.41 15.00 8.07
N TRP A 229 4.76 13.82 8.58
CA TRP A 229 5.26 13.66 9.94
C TRP A 229 6.69 14.18 10.05
N LEU A 230 7.59 13.74 9.16
CA LEU A 230 9.00 14.11 9.22
C LEU A 230 9.24 15.60 8.94
N TRP A 231 8.46 16.21 8.06
CA TRP A 231 8.63 17.61 7.66
C TRP A 231 7.68 18.57 8.37
N GLU A 232 6.80 18.05 9.23
CA GLU A 232 5.78 18.79 9.99
C GLU A 232 4.88 19.69 9.13
N ARG A 233 4.66 19.30 7.87
CA ARG A 233 3.80 20.03 6.91
C ARG A 233 3.31 19.13 5.80
N THR A 234 2.24 19.54 5.11
CA THR A 234 1.82 18.84 3.89
C THR A 234 2.78 19.17 2.73
N PRO A 235 3.46 18.16 2.15
CA PRO A 235 4.32 18.39 0.99
C PRO A 235 3.51 18.56 -0.29
N GLN A 236 4.06 19.33 -1.24
CA GLN A 236 3.56 19.40 -2.59
C GLN A 236 3.97 18.14 -3.37
N SER A 237 3.16 17.75 -4.36
CA SER A 237 3.43 16.54 -5.15
C SER A 237 4.78 16.58 -5.89
N SER A 238 5.27 17.77 -6.24
CA SER A 238 6.57 18.00 -6.89
C SER A 238 7.78 17.85 -5.94
N GLU A 239 7.55 17.82 -4.64
CA GLU A 239 8.58 17.62 -3.62
C GLU A 239 8.81 16.14 -3.31
N LEU A 240 7.86 15.28 -3.66
CA LEU A 240 7.92 13.84 -3.42
C LEU A 240 8.63 13.11 -4.57
N PRO A 241 9.28 11.95 -4.31
CA PRO A 241 9.87 11.11 -5.36
C PRO A 241 8.81 10.73 -6.41
N ASN A 242 9.24 10.54 -7.66
CA ASN A 242 8.32 10.06 -8.71
C ASN A 242 8.05 8.56 -8.55
N LEU A 243 9.06 7.78 -8.17
CA LEU A 243 8.89 6.38 -7.76
C LEU A 243 8.39 6.38 -6.30
N ARG A 244 7.07 6.30 -6.11
CA ARG A 244 6.43 6.48 -4.80
C ARG A 244 5.20 5.63 -4.54
N THR A 245 4.69 4.94 -5.55
CA THR A 245 3.44 4.20 -5.39
C THR A 245 3.72 2.80 -4.85
N SER A 246 2.84 2.32 -3.97
CA SER A 246 3.00 0.97 -3.41
C SER A 246 2.98 -0.12 -4.48
N SER A 247 2.29 0.08 -5.61
CA SER A 247 2.23 -0.91 -6.70
C SER A 247 3.54 -1.00 -7.47
N ASP A 248 4.20 0.14 -7.74
CA ASP A 248 5.47 0.16 -8.46
C ASP A 248 6.60 -0.44 -7.62
N LEU A 249 6.67 -0.10 -6.32
CA LEU A 249 7.64 -0.71 -5.39
C LEU A 249 7.36 -2.21 -5.21
N ALA A 250 6.09 -2.60 -5.12
CA ALA A 250 5.72 -4.00 -5.09
C ALA A 250 6.14 -4.76 -6.35
N TRP A 251 6.00 -4.12 -7.52
CA TRP A 251 6.45 -4.66 -8.79
C TRP A 251 7.97 -4.84 -8.82
N SER A 252 8.73 -3.85 -8.37
CA SER A 252 10.19 -3.94 -8.33
C SER A 252 10.67 -5.12 -7.49
N LEU A 253 10.09 -5.32 -6.30
CA LEU A 253 10.41 -6.46 -5.45
C LEU A 253 9.98 -7.79 -6.09
N TRP A 254 8.74 -7.86 -6.60
CA TRP A 254 8.24 -9.07 -7.26
C TRP A 254 9.13 -9.46 -8.44
N HIS A 255 9.51 -8.50 -9.27
CA HIS A 255 10.39 -8.71 -10.40
C HIS A 255 11.79 -9.16 -9.95
N LYS A 256 12.39 -8.47 -8.98
CA LYS A 256 13.73 -8.78 -8.44
C LYS A 256 13.83 -10.24 -7.94
N ILE A 257 12.80 -10.73 -7.25
CA ILE A 257 12.83 -12.06 -6.62
C ILE A 257 12.39 -13.16 -7.58
N MET A 258 11.46 -12.87 -8.49
CA MET A 258 10.92 -13.89 -9.39
C MET A 258 11.76 -14.05 -10.65
N TRP A 259 12.26 -12.96 -11.26
CA TRP A 259 12.99 -13.03 -12.52
C TRP A 259 14.51 -13.23 -12.29
N PRO A 260 15.22 -14.05 -13.11
CA PRO A 260 14.74 -14.83 -14.26
C PRO A 260 14.28 -16.26 -13.92
N ASP A 261 14.43 -16.69 -12.67
CA ASP A 261 14.33 -18.10 -12.29
C ASP A 261 12.89 -18.63 -12.20
N HIS A 262 11.91 -17.73 -12.05
CA HIS A 262 10.51 -18.02 -11.89
C HIS A 262 9.62 -17.15 -12.79
N PRO A 263 8.49 -17.66 -13.29
CA PRO A 263 7.58 -16.86 -14.10
C PRO A 263 6.96 -15.72 -13.27
N LEU A 264 7.08 -14.48 -13.75
CA LEU A 264 6.38 -13.32 -13.17
C LEU A 264 4.86 -13.54 -13.08
N SER A 265 4.31 -14.33 -14.02
CA SER A 265 2.91 -14.73 -14.07
C SER A 265 2.47 -15.65 -12.92
N ASN A 266 3.38 -16.11 -12.06
CA ASN A 266 3.07 -16.98 -10.92
C ASN A 266 2.45 -16.23 -9.72
N ILE A 267 2.08 -14.95 -9.85
CA ILE A 267 1.30 -14.27 -8.81
C ILE A 267 -0.08 -14.93 -8.69
N ARG A 268 -0.46 -15.34 -7.48
CA ARG A 268 -1.71 -16.07 -7.16
C ARG A 268 -2.47 -15.44 -6.01
N LYS A 269 -1.74 -14.85 -5.05
CA LYS A 269 -2.32 -14.27 -3.84
C LYS A 269 -1.55 -13.01 -3.47
N ILE A 270 -2.26 -11.98 -3.05
CA ILE A 270 -1.65 -10.86 -2.36
C ILE A 270 -2.30 -10.75 -0.98
N PHE A 271 -1.49 -10.68 0.07
CA PHE A 271 -1.97 -10.37 1.40
C PHE A 271 -1.72 -8.91 1.72
N SER A 272 -2.69 -8.24 2.33
CA SER A 272 -2.47 -7.01 3.07
C SER A 272 -2.62 -7.32 4.55
N LEU A 273 -1.50 -7.28 5.27
CA LEU A 273 -1.42 -7.59 6.69
C LEU A 273 -1.52 -6.32 7.53
N TYR A 274 -1.83 -6.50 8.82
CA TYR A 274 -1.74 -5.48 9.87
C TYR A 274 -2.33 -4.12 9.48
N ILE A 275 -3.59 -4.14 9.04
CA ILE A 275 -4.23 -2.93 8.50
C ILE A 275 -4.56 -1.97 9.64
N THR A 276 -3.77 -0.89 9.73
CA THR A 276 -4.00 0.23 10.66
C THR A 276 -4.63 1.45 9.98
N ASN A 277 -4.89 1.38 8.67
CA ASN A 277 -5.54 2.47 7.94
C ASN A 277 -7.04 2.53 8.28
N GLU A 278 -7.43 3.58 8.99
CA GLU A 278 -8.81 3.89 9.39
C GLU A 278 -9.82 3.81 8.23
N GLU A 279 -9.56 4.44 7.08
CA GLU A 279 -10.47 4.39 5.91
C GLU A 279 -10.67 2.95 5.43
N THR A 280 -9.60 2.15 5.38
CA THR A 280 -9.72 0.75 4.98
C THR A 280 -10.46 -0.09 6.02
N ASN A 281 -10.21 0.15 7.32
CA ASN A 281 -10.92 -0.54 8.40
C ASN A 281 -12.41 -0.20 8.38
N ASP A 282 -12.79 1.07 8.22
CA ASP A 282 -14.20 1.45 8.10
C ASP A 282 -14.91 0.77 6.92
N ILE A 283 -14.23 0.68 5.76
CA ILE A 283 -14.74 -0.03 4.57
C ILE A 283 -14.91 -1.51 4.90
N VAL A 284 -13.94 -2.13 5.55
CA VAL A 284 -13.98 -3.54 5.94
C VAL A 284 -15.12 -3.80 6.93
N GLU A 285 -15.25 -2.99 7.98
CA GLU A 285 -16.29 -3.11 8.98
C GLU A 285 -17.68 -2.99 8.34
N ARG A 286 -17.88 -1.98 7.49
CA ARG A 286 -19.13 -1.82 6.74
C ARG A 286 -19.42 -2.99 5.81
N ALA A 287 -18.42 -3.51 5.10
CA ALA A 287 -18.57 -4.69 4.23
C ALA A 287 -18.97 -5.94 5.03
N LEU A 288 -18.42 -6.11 6.24
CA LEU A 288 -18.74 -7.21 7.14
C LEU A 288 -20.09 -7.02 7.84
N GLY A 289 -20.67 -5.82 7.82
CA GLY A 289 -21.88 -5.47 8.55
C GLY A 289 -21.67 -5.46 10.06
N ILE A 290 -20.46 -5.10 10.49
CA ILE A 290 -20.04 -5.03 11.90
C ILE A 290 -19.71 -3.59 12.26
N GLY A 291 -19.87 -3.23 13.54
CA GLY A 291 -19.47 -1.93 14.07
C GLY A 291 -18.04 -1.92 14.62
N PRO A 292 -17.54 -0.73 15.03
CA PRO A 292 -16.16 -0.56 15.53
C PRO A 292 -15.80 -1.34 16.81
N THR A 293 -16.80 -1.88 17.50
CA THR A 293 -16.63 -2.65 18.74
C THR A 293 -16.93 -4.14 18.57
N ASP A 294 -17.35 -4.55 17.37
CA ASP A 294 -17.67 -5.93 17.08
C ASP A 294 -16.40 -6.68 16.69
N ASP A 295 -16.27 -7.92 17.18
CA ASP A 295 -15.10 -8.75 16.86
C ASP A 295 -15.14 -9.21 15.39
N MET A 296 -14.02 -9.02 14.69
CA MET A 296 -13.85 -9.57 13.36
C MET A 296 -13.59 -11.08 13.44
N LYS A 297 -14.12 -11.84 12.47
CA LYS A 297 -13.88 -13.29 12.44
C LYS A 297 -12.41 -13.57 12.11
N LYS A 298 -11.79 -14.41 12.92
CA LYS A 298 -10.54 -15.11 12.59
C LYS A 298 -10.71 -16.00 11.35
N TRP A 299 -9.61 -16.52 10.82
CA TRP A 299 -9.63 -17.46 9.68
C TRP A 299 -10.68 -18.58 9.89
N PRO A 300 -11.55 -18.89 8.91
CA PRO A 300 -11.50 -18.53 7.49
C PRO A 300 -12.11 -17.17 7.10
N GLY A 301 -12.54 -16.38 8.08
CA GLY A 301 -13.07 -15.03 7.84
C GLY A 301 -14.35 -15.00 6.99
N VAL A 302 -14.50 -13.92 6.24
CA VAL A 302 -15.60 -13.71 5.28
C VAL A 302 -15.01 -13.41 3.91
N SER A 303 -15.60 -13.99 2.86
CA SER A 303 -15.14 -13.76 1.49
C SER A 303 -16.18 -12.99 0.67
N PHE A 304 -15.72 -12.00 -0.08
CA PHE A 304 -16.51 -11.18 -0.99
C PHE A 304 -16.04 -11.38 -2.42
N ASP A 305 -16.98 -11.62 -3.33
CA ASP A 305 -16.70 -11.67 -4.77
C ASP A 305 -16.29 -10.28 -5.26
N SER A 306 -15.31 -10.18 -6.15
CA SER A 306 -14.86 -8.90 -6.71
C SER A 306 -15.94 -8.10 -7.43
N THR A 307 -17.03 -8.74 -7.85
CA THR A 307 -18.18 -8.10 -8.51
C THR A 307 -19.28 -7.66 -7.55
N SER A 308 -19.24 -8.10 -6.28
CA SER A 308 -20.17 -7.65 -5.23
C SER A 308 -19.90 -6.20 -4.82
N GLU A 309 -20.89 -5.51 -4.27
CA GLU A 309 -20.71 -4.12 -3.83
C GLU A 309 -19.63 -4.01 -2.74
N GLU A 310 -19.65 -4.91 -1.76
CA GLU A 310 -18.68 -5.00 -0.68
C GLU A 310 -17.29 -5.31 -1.21
N GLY A 311 -17.20 -6.23 -2.17
CA GLY A 311 -15.94 -6.56 -2.82
C GLY A 311 -15.36 -5.38 -3.60
N LEU A 312 -16.20 -4.63 -4.32
CA LEU A 312 -15.80 -3.42 -5.01
C LEU A 312 -15.35 -2.34 -4.02
N ALA A 313 -16.04 -2.17 -2.89
CA ALA A 313 -15.63 -1.22 -1.85
C ALA A 313 -14.23 -1.58 -1.30
N ILE A 314 -14.00 -2.84 -0.93
CA ILE A 314 -12.70 -3.33 -0.44
C ILE A 314 -11.61 -3.15 -1.50
N LEU A 315 -11.88 -3.50 -2.77
CA LEU A 315 -10.93 -3.31 -3.86
C LEU A 315 -10.61 -1.83 -4.11
N GLY A 316 -11.57 -0.93 -3.84
CA GLY A 316 -11.40 0.52 -3.95
C GLY A 316 -10.71 1.19 -2.77
N SER A 317 -10.52 0.49 -1.65
CA SER A 317 -9.75 0.97 -0.49
C SER A 317 -8.29 1.24 -0.85
N ALA A 318 -7.56 1.99 -0.03
CA ALA A 318 -6.13 2.24 -0.25
C ALA A 318 -5.32 0.94 -0.42
N ASN A 319 -5.66 -0.10 0.36
CA ASN A 319 -4.98 -1.39 0.33
C ASN A 319 -5.32 -2.17 -0.95
N GLY A 320 -6.59 -2.19 -1.36
CA GLY A 320 -7.05 -2.83 -2.60
C GLY A 320 -6.54 -2.12 -3.86
N ARG A 321 -6.41 -0.79 -3.83
CA ARG A 321 -5.88 0.00 -4.95
C ARG A 321 -4.46 -0.42 -5.32
N ALA A 322 -3.58 -0.62 -4.35
CA ALA A 322 -2.21 -1.06 -4.62
C ALA A 322 -2.19 -2.40 -5.39
N VAL A 323 -3.07 -3.34 -5.01
CA VAL A 323 -3.23 -4.63 -5.70
C VAL A 323 -3.77 -4.43 -7.12
N GLY A 324 -4.83 -3.63 -7.26
CA GLY A 324 -5.45 -3.38 -8.55
C GLY A 324 -4.52 -2.71 -9.55
N TYR A 325 -3.73 -1.72 -9.12
CA TYR A 325 -2.73 -1.06 -9.95
C TYR A 325 -1.59 -2.01 -10.33
N PHE A 326 -1.07 -2.80 -9.38
CA PHE A 326 -0.05 -3.83 -9.68
C PHE A 326 -0.51 -4.76 -10.81
N LEU A 327 -1.73 -5.30 -10.73
CA LEU A 327 -2.24 -6.21 -11.75
C LEU A 327 -2.57 -5.50 -13.07
N ALA A 328 -3.14 -4.29 -13.01
CA ALA A 328 -3.57 -3.57 -14.19
C ALA A 328 -2.40 -2.98 -15.00
N GLN A 329 -1.34 -2.50 -14.34
CA GLN A 329 -0.21 -1.83 -14.99
C GLN A 329 0.79 -2.82 -15.61
N HIS A 330 0.89 -4.03 -15.06
CA HIS A 330 1.90 -5.03 -15.46
C HIS A 330 1.34 -6.24 -16.22
N LYS A 331 0.15 -6.12 -16.82
CA LYS A 331 -0.54 -7.18 -17.59
C LYS A 331 0.37 -7.90 -18.58
N HIS A 332 1.20 -7.14 -19.32
CA HIS A 332 2.06 -7.71 -20.36
C HIS A 332 3.12 -8.63 -19.75
N GLN A 333 3.80 -8.16 -18.70
CA GLN A 333 4.84 -8.89 -17.98
C GLN A 333 4.27 -10.07 -17.19
N LEU A 334 3.03 -9.96 -16.71
CA LEU A 334 2.29 -11.04 -16.05
C LEU A 334 1.78 -12.12 -17.03
N GLY A 335 2.03 -11.97 -18.34
CA GLY A 335 1.67 -12.93 -19.37
C GLY A 335 0.19 -12.92 -19.77
N GLY A 336 -0.57 -11.89 -19.38
CA GLY A 336 -1.98 -11.75 -19.68
C GLY A 336 -2.75 -10.95 -18.63
N ASP A 337 -4.05 -10.80 -18.85
CA ASP A 337 -4.93 -10.12 -17.92
C ASP A 337 -5.18 -11.01 -16.69
N LYS A 338 -4.72 -10.53 -15.54
CA LYS A 338 -5.03 -11.09 -14.22
C LYS A 338 -5.89 -10.12 -13.44
N TYR A 339 -6.73 -10.64 -12.56
CA TYR A 339 -7.62 -9.83 -11.75
C TYR A 339 -7.78 -10.41 -10.35
N VAL A 340 -8.21 -9.55 -9.43
CA VAL A 340 -8.69 -10.02 -8.13
C VAL A 340 -10.07 -10.63 -8.33
N SER A 341 -10.22 -11.94 -8.11
CA SER A 341 -11.50 -12.63 -8.22
C SER A 341 -12.33 -12.53 -6.96
N LYS A 342 -11.66 -12.55 -5.80
CA LYS A 342 -12.28 -12.55 -4.48
C LYS A 342 -11.36 -11.90 -3.46
N MET A 343 -11.94 -11.36 -2.39
CA MET A 343 -11.21 -10.92 -1.19
C MET A 343 -11.71 -11.69 0.02
N THR A 344 -10.79 -12.25 0.81
CA THR A 344 -11.11 -12.86 2.11
C THR A 344 -10.58 -11.97 3.22
N VAL A 345 -11.48 -11.49 4.07
CA VAL A 345 -11.17 -10.62 5.20
C VAL A 345 -11.26 -11.42 6.49
N PHE A 346 -10.24 -11.31 7.34
CA PHE A 346 -10.18 -11.97 8.63
C PHE A 346 -9.29 -11.21 9.61
N GLU A 347 -9.52 -11.44 10.90
CA GLU A 347 -8.63 -10.99 11.97
C GLU A 347 -7.45 -11.96 12.11
N ASP A 348 -6.24 -11.45 12.23
CA ASP A 348 -5.09 -12.28 12.57
C ASP A 348 -5.15 -12.77 14.03
N GLU A 349 -4.49 -13.89 14.34
CA GLU A 349 -4.52 -14.48 15.68
C GLU A 349 -3.42 -13.95 16.61
N ASN A 350 -2.96 -12.71 16.43
CA ASN A 350 -2.00 -12.08 17.34
C ASN A 350 -2.71 -11.71 18.66
N GLU A 351 -2.42 -12.44 19.73
CA GLU A 351 -3.10 -12.30 21.03
C GLU A 351 -2.91 -10.91 21.69
N GLY A 352 -1.87 -10.16 21.32
CA GLY A 352 -1.55 -8.87 21.94
C GLY A 352 -2.12 -7.65 21.21
N ASN A 353 -2.30 -7.73 19.91
CA ASN A 353 -2.73 -6.62 19.06
C ASN A 353 -3.24 -7.17 17.71
N PRO A 354 -4.46 -7.74 17.66
CA PRO A 354 -5.00 -8.31 16.45
C PRO A 354 -5.35 -7.22 15.44
N HIS A 355 -5.10 -7.49 14.15
CA HIS A 355 -5.44 -6.57 13.07
C HIS A 355 -6.28 -7.24 11.99
N ALA A 356 -7.00 -6.40 11.24
CA ALA A 356 -7.63 -6.84 10.00
C ALA A 356 -6.57 -7.25 8.97
N THR A 357 -6.80 -8.39 8.33
CA THR A 357 -6.02 -8.90 7.20
C THR A 357 -6.94 -9.12 6.00
N ILE A 358 -6.47 -8.70 4.82
CA ILE A 358 -7.18 -8.94 3.55
C ILE A 358 -6.32 -9.82 2.65
N LEU A 359 -6.85 -10.98 2.27
CA LEU A 359 -6.31 -11.84 1.23
C LEU A 359 -7.02 -11.57 -0.10
N PHE A 360 -6.28 -11.10 -1.10
CA PHE A 360 -6.72 -10.94 -2.48
C PHE A 360 -6.38 -12.20 -3.27
N TRP A 361 -7.40 -12.87 -3.82
CA TRP A 361 -7.25 -14.05 -4.68
C TRP A 361 -7.10 -13.60 -6.13
N ILE A 362 -6.05 -14.08 -6.81
CA ILE A 362 -5.68 -13.62 -8.15
C ILE A 362 -5.84 -14.75 -9.15
N ASP A 363 -6.74 -14.54 -10.10
CA ASP A 363 -7.03 -15.48 -11.17
C ASP A 363 -6.73 -14.85 -12.54
N ASP A 364 -6.58 -15.71 -13.55
CA ASP A 364 -6.61 -15.28 -14.94
C ASP A 364 -8.03 -14.80 -15.30
N VAL A 365 -8.12 -13.76 -16.12
CA VAL A 365 -9.42 -13.22 -16.54
C VAL A 365 -10.15 -14.23 -17.44
N PRO A 366 -11.38 -14.65 -17.08
CA PRO A 366 -12.14 -15.58 -17.90
C PRO A 366 -12.60 -14.95 -19.22
N SER A 367 -12.96 -15.80 -20.19
CA SER A 367 -13.60 -15.39 -21.45
C SER A 367 -15.04 -15.91 -21.49
N PRO A 368 -16.07 -15.03 -21.49
CA PRO A 368 -16.00 -13.57 -21.43
C PRO A 368 -15.57 -13.03 -20.04
N PRO A 369 -15.08 -11.77 -19.97
CA PRO A 369 -14.72 -11.14 -18.70
C PRO A 369 -15.90 -11.11 -17.71
N PRO A 370 -15.63 -11.02 -16.39
CA PRO A 370 -16.67 -10.96 -15.36
C PRO A 370 -17.67 -9.82 -15.63
N GLU A 371 -18.96 -10.13 -15.50
CA GLU A 371 -20.03 -9.15 -15.63
C GLU A 371 -20.15 -8.35 -14.33
N LEU A 372 -20.16 -7.02 -14.45
CA LEU A 372 -20.38 -6.14 -13.32
C LEU A 372 -21.86 -5.81 -13.23
N PRO A 373 -22.47 -5.86 -12.03
CA PRO A 373 -23.85 -5.40 -11.84
C PRO A 373 -23.99 -3.98 -12.40
N GLU A 374 -25.07 -3.66 -13.10
CA GLU A 374 -25.37 -2.27 -13.48
C GLU A 374 -25.26 -1.38 -12.22
N PRO A 375 -24.61 -0.21 -12.28
CA PRO A 375 -24.57 0.68 -11.13
C PRO A 375 -26.01 0.89 -10.65
N GLY A 376 -26.27 0.64 -9.36
CA GLY A 376 -27.54 1.04 -8.77
C GLY A 376 -27.82 2.49 -9.15
N ALA A 377 -29.07 2.81 -9.48
CA ALA A 377 -29.42 4.19 -9.79
C ALA A 377 -28.84 5.11 -8.69
N PRO A 378 -28.18 6.23 -9.02
CA PRO A 378 -27.74 7.19 -8.01
C PRO A 378 -28.94 7.50 -7.12
N PRO A 379 -28.78 7.71 -5.79
CA PRO A 379 -29.88 7.88 -4.86
C PRO A 379 -30.94 8.80 -5.44
N GLY A 380 -31.97 8.19 -6.02
CA GLY A 380 -33.05 8.85 -6.70
C GLY A 380 -34.06 9.13 -5.64
N ASP A 381 -34.24 10.40 -5.32
CA ASP A 381 -35.42 10.92 -4.65
C ASP A 381 -35.91 10.04 -3.48
N HIS A 382 -35.16 10.00 -2.38
CA HIS A 382 -35.86 9.97 -1.11
C HIS A 382 -36.87 11.12 -1.15
N PRO A 383 -38.15 10.93 -0.77
CA PRO A 383 -39.10 12.02 -0.73
C PRO A 383 -38.53 13.11 0.18
N MET A 384 -37.94 14.14 -0.42
CA MET A 384 -37.45 15.30 0.31
C MET A 384 -38.67 15.97 0.89
N ASP A 385 -38.64 16.07 2.21
CA ASP A 385 -39.53 16.88 3.01
C ASP A 385 -39.72 18.26 2.36
N THR A 386 -40.97 18.60 2.09
CA THR A 386 -41.36 19.76 1.29
C THR A 386 -41.06 21.05 2.04
N SER A 387 -39.95 21.71 1.74
CA SER A 387 -39.76 23.14 2.05
C SER A 387 -39.98 23.99 0.79
N PRO A 388 -40.72 25.11 0.87
CA PRO A 388 -41.15 25.86 -0.30
C PRO A 388 -40.02 26.78 -0.78
N GLY A 389 -39.56 26.57 -2.02
CA GLY A 389 -38.65 27.52 -2.67
C GLY A 389 -37.79 26.99 -3.82
N MET A 390 -37.96 25.75 -4.32
CA MET A 390 -37.02 25.21 -5.31
C MET A 390 -37.53 25.21 -6.76
N VAL A 391 -36.63 25.68 -7.63
CA VAL A 391 -36.75 25.66 -9.09
C VAL A 391 -36.60 24.24 -9.61
N GLN A 392 -37.61 23.73 -10.31
CA GLN A 392 -37.53 22.42 -10.94
C GLN A 392 -36.91 22.56 -12.33
N SER A 393 -35.80 21.87 -12.60
CA SER A 393 -35.18 21.83 -13.94
C SER A 393 -35.47 20.48 -14.62
N LYS A 394 -36.07 20.51 -15.80
CA LYS A 394 -36.32 19.33 -16.62
C LYS A 394 -35.56 19.47 -17.94
N VAL A 395 -34.74 18.47 -18.28
CA VAL A 395 -34.12 18.40 -19.61
C VAL A 395 -35.23 18.11 -20.61
N VAL A 396 -35.47 19.03 -21.53
CA VAL A 396 -36.57 18.89 -22.51
C VAL A 396 -36.07 18.32 -23.82
N ARG A 397 -34.77 18.51 -24.14
CA ARG A 397 -34.20 18.02 -25.40
C ARG A 397 -32.67 17.88 -25.32
N ARG A 398 -32.15 16.83 -25.95
CA ARG A 398 -30.72 16.63 -26.24
C ARG A 398 -30.52 16.58 -27.76
N ARG A 399 -29.46 17.24 -28.27
CA ARG A 399 -29.02 17.18 -29.68
C ARG A 399 -27.50 16.96 -29.76
N ASP A 400 -27.03 16.60 -30.95
CA ASP A 400 -25.60 16.43 -31.29
C ASP A 400 -24.87 15.46 -30.37
N HIS A 401 -25.43 14.25 -30.23
CA HIS A 401 -24.88 13.18 -29.38
C HIS A 401 -24.54 13.64 -27.94
N GLY A 402 -25.36 14.54 -27.38
CA GLY A 402 -25.24 14.97 -25.99
C GLY A 402 -24.39 16.22 -25.75
N ARG A 403 -23.78 16.81 -26.79
CA ARG A 403 -22.99 18.05 -26.65
C ARG A 403 -23.85 19.30 -26.43
N SER A 404 -25.14 19.25 -26.78
CA SER A 404 -26.10 20.34 -26.51
C SER A 404 -27.31 19.82 -25.73
N ILE A 405 -27.54 20.42 -24.56
CA ILE A 405 -28.66 20.11 -23.66
C ILE A 405 -29.48 21.38 -23.41
N THR A 406 -30.77 21.34 -23.72
CA THR A 406 -31.71 22.42 -23.37
C THR A 406 -32.52 22.03 -22.12
N ARG A 407 -32.43 22.85 -21.07
CA ARG A 407 -33.17 22.68 -19.82
C ARG A 407 -34.29 23.71 -19.72
N LYS A 408 -35.47 23.28 -19.27
CA LYS A 408 -36.57 24.16 -18.89
C LYS A 408 -36.58 24.28 -17.37
N HIS A 409 -36.53 25.51 -16.89
CA HIS A 409 -36.63 25.83 -15.47
C HIS A 409 -38.06 26.31 -15.18
N VAL A 410 -38.70 25.74 -14.18
CA VAL A 410 -39.98 26.24 -13.66
C VAL A 410 -39.68 26.87 -12.30
N ILE A 411 -39.85 28.20 -12.24
CA ILE A 411 -39.68 28.99 -11.01
C ILE A 411 -41.08 29.28 -10.49
N TRP A 412 -41.37 28.84 -9.27
CA TRP A 412 -42.62 29.17 -8.58
C TRP A 412 -42.34 30.32 -7.63
N VAL A 413 -42.93 31.49 -7.92
CA VAL A 413 -42.92 32.63 -7.02
C VAL A 413 -44.20 32.54 -6.18
N GLY A 414 -44.07 32.33 -4.86
CA GLY A 414 -45.21 32.34 -3.95
C GLY A 414 -45.78 33.75 -3.77
N PRO A 415 -47.07 33.91 -3.46
CA PRO A 415 -47.64 35.21 -3.13
C PRO A 415 -47.14 35.70 -1.76
N GLU A 416 -47.00 37.03 -1.62
CA GLU A 416 -46.52 37.75 -0.42
C GLU A 416 -47.28 37.46 0.87
#